data_AF-A0A536P1R5-F1
#
_entry.id   AF-A0A536P1R5-F1
#
_cell.length_a   1.000
_cell.length_b   1.000
_cell.length_c   1.000
_cell.angle_alpha   90.00
_cell.angle_beta   90.00
_cell.angle_gamma   90.00
#
_symmetry.space_group_name_H-M   'P 1'
#
loop_
_entity.id
_entity.type
_entity.pdbx_description
1 polymer ?
#
loop_
_entity_poly.entity_id
_entity_poly.type
_entity_poly.pdbx_seq_one_letter_code
_entity_poly.pdbx_strand_id
1 'polypeptide(L)'
;MTDADPQPYLDLVDWRRRVGDLYRISGPDALARFRDARNELFRTHPQSPIEPAERSTFTGLRYFDADPAYRVTARVEPGDGS
;
A
#
# COMPACT_ATOMS: atom_id res chain seq x y z
N MET A 1 -9.48 -8.76 32.90
CA MET A 1 -8.89 -8.73 31.55
C MET A 1 -9.83 -7.91 30.71
N THR A 2 -9.44 -6.70 30.32
CA THR A 2 -10.31 -5.80 29.56
C THR A 2 -10.63 -6.48 28.23
N ASP A 3 -11.92 -6.67 27.96
CA ASP A 3 -12.47 -7.21 26.72
C ASP A 3 -12.29 -6.13 25.64
N ALA A 4 -11.06 -5.96 25.16
CA ALA A 4 -10.73 -4.98 24.14
C ALA A 4 -11.13 -5.55 22.77
N ASP A 5 -11.91 -4.78 22.01
CA ASP A 5 -12.30 -5.12 20.66
C ASP A 5 -11.08 -5.52 19.81
N PRO A 6 -11.00 -6.76 19.31
CA PRO A 6 -9.86 -7.22 18.52
C PRO A 6 -9.85 -6.67 17.09
N GLN A 7 -10.95 -6.08 16.62
CA GLN A 7 -11.13 -5.68 15.23
C GLN A 7 -10.02 -4.75 14.69
N PRO A 8 -9.56 -3.72 15.41
CA PRO A 8 -8.49 -2.83 14.90
C PRO A 8 -7.18 -3.57 14.62
N TYR A 9 -6.86 -4.61 15.40
CA TYR A 9 -5.67 -5.42 15.17
C TYR A 9 -5.82 -6.34 13.96
N LEU A 10 -7.00 -6.92 13.78
CA LEU A 10 -7.31 -7.73 12.60
C LEU A 10 -7.27 -6.87 11.33
N ASP A 11 -7.84 -5.68 11.37
CA ASP A 11 -7.78 -4.73 10.26
C ASP A 11 -6.33 -4.33 9.97
N LEU A 12 -5.49 -4.12 11.00
CA LEU A 12 -4.08 -3.79 10.82
C LEU A 12 -3.30 -4.93 10.14
N VAL A 13 -3.56 -6.18 10.53
CA VAL A 13 -2.96 -7.35 9.90
C VAL A 13 -3.44 -7.48 8.44
N ASP A 14 -4.73 -7.28 8.17
CA ASP A 14 -5.27 -7.32 6.80
C ASP A 14 -4.68 -6.21 5.92
N TRP A 15 -4.54 -4.99 6.45
CA TRP A 15 -3.85 -3.89 5.76
C TRP A 15 -2.42 -4.28 5.37
N ARG A 16 -1.62 -4.78 6.34
CA ARG A 16 -0.23 -5.18 6.09
C ARG A 16 -0.14 -6.28 5.04
N ARG A 17 -1.05 -7.27 5.10
CA ARG A 17 -1.13 -8.35 4.12
C ARG A 17 -1.44 -7.80 2.72
N ARG A 18 -2.50 -7.00 2.57
CA ARG A 18 -2.90 -6.43 1.27
C ARG A 18 -1.80 -5.55 0.68
N VAL A 19 -1.13 -4.71 1.48
CA VAL A 19 0.02 -3.92 1.03
C VAL A 19 1.15 -4.82 0.55
N GLY A 20 1.47 -5.90 1.27
CA GLY A 20 2.45 -6.89 0.84
C GLY A 20 2.08 -7.58 -0.48
N ASP A 21 0.80 -7.90 -0.66
CA ASP A 21 0.28 -8.51 -1.90
C ASP A 21 0.48 -7.59 -3.11
N LEU A 22 0.37 -6.26 -2.95
CA LEU A 22 0.60 -5.30 -4.04
C LEU A 22 2.01 -5.44 -4.63
N TYR A 23 3.04 -5.62 -3.80
CA TYR A 23 4.42 -5.75 -4.26
C TYR A 23 4.72 -7.07 -4.98
N ARG A 24 3.79 -8.04 -4.95
CA ARG A 24 3.91 -9.29 -5.72
C ARG A 24 3.27 -9.21 -7.10
N ILE A 25 2.61 -8.10 -7.44
CA ILE A 25 2.05 -7.89 -8.79
C ILE A 25 3.18 -7.84 -9.81
N SER A 26 3.01 -8.60 -10.90
CA SER A 26 3.98 -8.70 -11.99
C SER A 26 3.25 -8.76 -13.35
N GLY A 27 3.99 -8.58 -14.44
CA GLY A 27 3.47 -8.55 -15.81
C GLY A 27 3.42 -7.14 -16.43
N PRO A 28 2.93 -7.03 -17.67
CA PRO A 28 3.01 -5.81 -18.49
C PRO A 28 2.31 -4.59 -17.86
N ASP A 29 1.21 -4.79 -17.13
CA ASP A 29 0.42 -3.70 -16.51
C ASP A 29 0.62 -3.59 -14.99
N ALA A 30 1.71 -4.15 -14.46
CA ALA A 30 1.92 -4.26 -13.03
C ALA A 30 1.85 -2.90 -12.31
N LEU A 31 2.42 -1.85 -12.90
CA LEU A 31 2.43 -0.51 -12.31
C LEU A 31 1.02 0.11 -12.24
N ALA A 32 0.23 0.01 -13.30
CA ALA A 32 -1.14 0.53 -13.32
C ALA A 32 -1.99 -0.18 -12.27
N ARG A 33 -1.95 -1.52 -12.27
CA ARG A 33 -2.66 -2.37 -11.29
C ARG A 33 -2.25 -2.08 -9.85
N PHE A 34 -0.96 -1.85 -9.61
CA PHE A 34 -0.44 -1.46 -8.30
C PHE A 34 -1.04 -0.13 -7.84
N ARG A 35 -1.04 0.89 -8.72
CA ARG A 35 -1.56 2.23 -8.41
C ARG A 35 -3.07 2.18 -8.13
N ASP A 36 -3.83 1.47 -8.96
CA ASP A 36 -5.28 1.34 -8.79
C ASP A 36 -5.64 0.63 -7.49
N ALA A 37 -5.02 -0.51 -7.21
CA ALA A 37 -5.28 -1.25 -5.97
C ALA A 37 -4.81 -0.49 -4.73
N ARG A 38 -3.71 0.28 -4.82
CA ARG A 38 -3.25 1.14 -3.71
C ARG A 38 -4.20 2.32 -3.47
N ASN A 39 -4.72 2.94 -4.52
CA ASN A 39 -5.74 3.98 -4.42
C ASN A 39 -7.01 3.44 -3.75
N GLU A 40 -7.44 2.24 -4.14
CA GLU A 40 -8.62 1.61 -3.53
C GLU A 40 -8.40 1.36 -2.04
N LEU A 41 -7.25 0.82 -1.66
CA LEU A 41 -6.90 0.58 -0.26
C LEU A 41 -6.95 1.87 0.58
N PHE A 42 -6.42 2.99 0.05
CA PHE A 42 -6.47 4.29 0.72
C PHE A 42 -7.88 4.87 0.78
N ARG A 43 -8.73 4.59 -0.20
CA ARG A 43 -10.11 5.10 -0.22
C ARG A 43 -11.01 4.38 0.78
N THR A 44 -10.88 3.06 0.91
CA THR A 44 -11.93 2.25 1.53
C THR A 44 -11.50 1.50 2.78
N HIS A 45 -10.21 1.21 2.98
CA HIS A 45 -9.80 0.36 4.09
C HIS A 45 -9.92 1.06 5.45
N PRO A 46 -10.40 0.41 6.52
CA PRO A 46 -10.49 1.00 7.87
C PRO A 46 -9.18 1.60 8.37
N GLN A 47 -8.07 0.89 8.13
CA GLN A 47 -6.70 1.32 8.46
C GLN A 47 -6.05 2.26 7.44
N SER A 48 -6.81 2.81 6.49
CA SER A 48 -6.29 3.86 5.63
C SER A 48 -5.82 5.04 6.48
N PRO A 49 -4.64 5.62 6.18
CA PRO A 49 -4.14 6.80 6.89
C PRO A 49 -4.91 8.08 6.55
N ILE A 50 -5.85 8.02 5.59
CA ILE A 50 -6.76 9.13 5.30
C ILE A 50 -7.86 9.12 6.35
N GLU A 51 -8.05 10.27 6.99
CA GLU A 51 -9.08 10.44 8.01
C GLU A 51 -10.46 10.12 7.42
N PRO A 52 -11.35 9.44 8.16
CA PRO A 52 -12.65 9.03 7.64
C PRO A 52 -13.46 10.16 7.00
N ALA A 53 -13.36 11.37 7.55
CA ALA A 53 -14.04 12.57 7.03
C ALA A 53 -13.51 13.02 5.65
N GLU A 54 -12.26 12.71 5.32
CA GLU A 54 -11.59 13.12 4.07
C GLU A 54 -11.66 12.05 2.98
N ARG A 55 -12.07 10.82 3.31
CA ARG A 55 -12.13 9.70 2.33
C ARG A 55 -13.11 9.95 1.20
N SER A 56 -14.19 10.69 1.45
CA SER A 56 -15.21 11.00 0.42
C SER A 56 -14.69 11.93 -0.68
N THR A 57 -13.70 12.77 -0.37
CA THR A 57 -13.07 13.70 -1.31
C THR A 57 -11.74 13.18 -1.87
N PHE A 58 -11.31 11.98 -1.45
CA PHE A 58 -10.07 11.38 -1.93
C PHE A 58 -10.18 10.89 -3.38
N THR A 59 -9.51 11.61 -4.28
CA THR A 59 -9.51 11.31 -5.71
C THR A 59 -8.41 10.33 -6.14
N GLY A 60 -7.40 10.11 -5.29
CA GLY A 60 -6.27 9.22 -5.58
C GLY A 60 -4.94 9.78 -5.09
N LEU A 61 -3.95 8.89 -4.96
CA LEU A 61 -2.57 9.25 -4.69
C LEU A 61 -1.97 9.96 -5.91
N ARG A 62 -1.11 10.93 -5.63
CA ARG A 62 -0.36 11.65 -6.66
C ARG A 62 0.89 10.85 -7.02
N TYR A 63 1.08 10.62 -8.32
CA TYR A 63 2.24 9.92 -8.86
C TYR A 63 2.91 10.79 -9.92
N PHE A 64 4.22 10.64 -10.05
CA PHE A 64 4.92 11.06 -11.26
C PHE A 64 4.57 10.12 -12.42
N ASP A 65 4.71 10.63 -13.64
CA ASP A 65 4.63 9.80 -14.83
C ASP A 65 5.68 8.69 -14.78
N ALA A 66 5.31 7.54 -15.34
CA ALA A 66 6.22 6.40 -15.37
C ALA A 66 7.33 6.69 -16.38
N ASP A 67 8.54 6.91 -15.88
CA ASP A 67 9.72 7.14 -16.70
C ASP A 67 10.72 5.97 -16.56
N PRO A 68 10.98 5.22 -17.65
CA PRO A 68 11.94 4.13 -17.67
C PRO A 68 13.36 4.52 -17.22
N ALA A 69 13.76 5.79 -17.34
CA ALA A 69 15.06 6.28 -16.90
C ALA A 69 15.27 6.12 -15.39
N TYR A 70 14.19 6.09 -14.60
CA TYR A 70 14.25 5.86 -13.15
C TYR A 70 14.12 4.38 -12.75
N ARG A 71 14.01 3.47 -13.72
CA ARG A 71 14.02 2.02 -13.47
C ARG A 71 15.45 1.49 -13.57
N VAL A 72 16.16 1.52 -12.45
CA VAL A 72 17.57 1.11 -12.37
C VAL A 72 17.73 -0.31 -11.81
N THR A 73 18.75 -1.02 -12.30
CA THR A 73 19.21 -2.28 -11.68
C THR A 73 20.16 -1.93 -10.55
N ALA A 74 19.90 -2.45 -9.35
CA ALA A 74 20.78 -2.30 -8.20
C ALA A 74 21.27 -3.67 -7.73
N ARG A 75 22.50 -3.70 -7.20
CA ARG A 75 23.06 -4.87 -6.53
C ARG A 75 22.57 -4.89 -5.09
N VAL A 76 22.00 -6.01 -4.66
CA VAL A 76 21.58 -6.21 -3.26
C VAL A 76 22.77 -6.74 -2.48
N GLU A 77 23.19 -5.99 -1.46
CA GLU A 77 24.23 -6.40 -0.51
C GLU A 77 23.60 -6.64 0.87
N PRO A 78 24.13 -7.57 1.68
CA PRO A 78 23.73 -7.72 3.07
C PRO A 78 23.93 -6.41 3.84
N GLY A 79 22.96 -6.05 4.68
CA GLY A 79 23.16 -5.04 5.72
C GLY A 79 24.06 -5.58 6.84
N ASP A 80 24.62 -4.68 7.65
CA ASP A 80 25.39 -5.02 8.85
C ASP A 80 24.56 -5.70 9.95
N GLY A 81 23.22 -5.65 9.83
CA GLY A 81 22.30 -6.33 10.74
C GLY A 81 22.15 -5.64 12.10
N SER A 82 22.61 -4.39 12.22
CA SER A 82 22.47 -3.53 13.40
C SER A 82 21.27 -2.60 13.34
#